data_AF-A0A9R1MC14-F1
#
_entry.id   AF-A0A9R1MC14-F1
#
_cell.length_a   1.000
_cell.length_b   1.000
_cell.length_c   1.000
_cell.angle_alpha   90.00
_cell.angle_beta   90.00
_cell.angle_gamma   90.00
#
_symmetry.space_group_name_H-M   'P 1'
#
loop_
_entity.id
_entity.type
_entity.pdbx_description
1 polymer ?
#
loop_
_entity_poly.entity_id
_entity_poly.type
_entity_poly.pdbx_seq_one_letter_code
_entity_poly.pdbx_strand_id
1 'polypeptide(L)'
;MAYCETKLAIFVFSSSTRQWRAAASKGWSDLVLSGSESAMMPQVHPLFIRHHYAYGCFYWDWTLFRRKTLLMLDTRRMEFSIVVPPPGEWGKEGFAIVEAGEGRLGMFGFHGESASDLTYTFARNKGENPSQWHMEKTISLDSGYRYYIIAATGRYLLLIRTPDISHENPLFEYFSIDVKTLQLQRVYSDHSRLNLSGTHTYTNFPPSLWSSHTNMQ
;
A
#
# COMPACT_ATOMS: atom_id res chain seq x y z
N MET A 1 -3.50 12.53 -8.15
CA MET A 1 -2.30 12.26 -8.98
C MET A 1 -2.70 12.44 -10.42
N ALA A 2 -1.88 13.14 -11.21
CA ALA A 2 -2.03 13.22 -12.66
C ALA A 2 -0.87 12.45 -13.31
N TYR A 3 -1.18 11.76 -14.39
CA TYR A 3 -0.28 10.81 -15.04
C TYR A 3 -0.32 11.04 -16.55
N CYS A 4 0.85 11.06 -17.18
CA CYS A 4 1.00 11.03 -18.63
C CYS A 4 2.16 10.11 -19.03
N GLU A 5 2.30 9.87 -20.33
CA GLU A 5 3.30 8.93 -20.89
C GLU A 5 4.74 9.20 -20.43
N THR A 6 5.07 10.45 -20.12
CA THR A 6 6.45 10.85 -19.83
C THR A 6 6.69 11.23 -18.37
N LYS A 7 5.65 11.63 -17.63
CA LYS A 7 5.80 12.26 -16.30
C LYS A 7 4.71 11.85 -15.33
N LEU A 8 5.09 11.85 -14.06
CA LEU A 8 4.18 11.75 -12.92
C LEU A 8 4.07 13.11 -12.23
N ALA A 9 2.85 13.57 -11.97
CA ALA A 9 2.59 14.78 -11.18
C ALA A 9 1.64 14.48 -10.02
N ILE A 10 1.96 14.98 -8.83
CA ILE A 10 1.11 14.81 -7.65
C ILE A 10 0.71 16.17 -7.11
N PHE A 11 -0.58 16.28 -6.81
CA PHE A 11 -1.20 17.41 -6.16
C PHE A 11 -1.76 16.93 -4.82
N VAL A 12 -1.39 17.60 -3.75
CA VAL A 12 -1.87 17.33 -2.38
C VAL A 12 -2.66 18.56 -1.93
N PHE A 13 -3.91 18.33 -1.52
CA PHE A 13 -4.71 19.38 -0.89
C PHE A 13 -4.45 19.38 0.61
N SER A 14 -4.12 20.55 1.15
CA SER A 14 -3.97 20.74 2.59
C SER A 14 -5.25 21.34 3.15
N SER A 15 -5.93 20.62 4.05
CA SER A 15 -7.12 21.13 4.73
C SER A 15 -6.80 22.29 5.68
N SER A 16 -5.61 22.31 6.28
CA SER A 16 -5.18 23.36 7.22
C SER A 16 -4.92 24.69 6.52
N THR A 17 -4.28 24.66 5.35
CA THR A 17 -3.97 25.87 4.57
C THR A 17 -4.99 26.18 3.49
N ARG A 18 -5.92 25.24 3.22
CA ARG A 18 -6.90 25.30 2.12
C ARG A 18 -6.28 25.51 0.75
N GLN A 19 -5.04 25.04 0.56
CA GLN A 19 -4.27 25.24 -0.66
C GLN A 19 -3.83 23.90 -1.25
N TRP A 20 -3.71 23.87 -2.57
CA TRP A 20 -3.09 22.79 -3.31
C TRP A 20 -1.58 23.00 -3.36
N ARG A 21 -0.82 21.93 -3.08
CA ARG A 21 0.63 21.88 -3.30
C ARG A 21 0.91 20.88 -4.41
N ALA A 22 1.86 21.20 -5.29
CA ALA A 22 2.32 20.31 -6.34
C ALA A 22 3.72 19.79 -6.02
N ALA A 23 3.94 18.48 -6.19
CA ALA A 23 5.27 17.91 -6.17
C ALA A 23 5.98 18.19 -7.51
N ALA A 24 7.30 18.34 -7.48
CA ALA A 24 8.07 18.44 -8.71
C ALA A 24 7.81 17.20 -9.58
N SER A 25 7.41 17.41 -10.84
CA SER A 25 7.19 16.30 -11.75
C SER A 25 8.52 15.61 -12.02
N LYS A 26 8.58 14.28 -11.86
CA LYS A 26 9.73 13.49 -12.29
C LYS A 26 9.39 12.72 -13.56
N GLY A 27 10.38 12.64 -14.46
CA GLY A 27 10.27 11.77 -15.62
C GLY A 27 10.28 10.32 -15.18
N TRP A 28 9.61 9.44 -15.94
CA TRP A 28 9.67 8.01 -15.65
C TRP A 28 11.11 7.50 -15.64
N SER A 29 11.96 7.97 -16.54
CA SER A 29 13.40 7.66 -16.56
C SER A 29 14.12 7.94 -15.23
N ASP A 30 13.68 8.94 -14.47
CA ASP A 30 14.31 9.31 -13.19
C ASP A 30 13.75 8.51 -12.01
N LEU A 31 12.60 7.86 -12.21
CA LEU A 31 11.91 7.02 -11.23
C LEU A 31 12.11 5.51 -11.50
N VAL A 32 12.72 5.18 -12.63
CA VAL A 32 12.82 3.83 -13.18
C VAL A 32 14.30 3.48 -13.37
N LEU A 33 14.72 2.31 -12.88
CA LEU A 33 16.12 1.88 -12.93
C LEU A 33 16.55 1.33 -14.30
N SER A 34 15.62 1.02 -15.22
CA SER A 34 15.94 0.44 -16.54
C SER A 34 15.00 0.87 -17.67
N GLY A 35 15.56 1.11 -18.86
CA GLY A 35 14.86 1.61 -20.04
C GLY A 35 13.75 0.71 -20.60
N SER A 36 13.81 -0.61 -20.41
CA SER A 36 12.72 -1.52 -20.82
C SER A 36 11.46 -1.34 -19.96
N GLU A 37 11.64 -0.88 -18.72
CA GLU A 37 10.58 -0.76 -17.73
C GLU A 37 9.77 0.55 -17.90
N SER A 38 10.37 1.56 -18.54
CA SER A 38 9.70 2.81 -18.91
C SER A 38 8.58 2.60 -19.95
N ALA A 39 8.59 1.49 -20.69
CA ALA A 39 7.58 1.17 -21.70
C ALA A 39 6.33 0.46 -21.15
N MET A 40 6.43 -0.16 -19.96
CA MET A 40 5.30 -0.84 -19.28
C MET A 40 4.54 0.06 -18.31
N MET A 41 5.24 0.99 -17.65
CA MET A 41 4.64 1.96 -16.72
C MET A 41 3.49 2.77 -17.33
N PRO A 42 3.49 3.12 -18.64
CA PRO A 42 2.42 3.93 -19.20
C PRO A 42 1.06 3.24 -19.30
N GLN A 43 1.03 1.91 -19.19
CA GLN A 43 -0.13 1.08 -19.52
C GLN A 43 -1.02 0.78 -18.31
N VAL A 44 -0.54 1.03 -17.08
CA VAL A 44 -1.31 0.81 -15.85
C VAL A 44 -1.47 2.14 -15.12
N HIS A 45 -2.71 2.63 -15.04
CA HIS A 45 -2.99 3.88 -14.36
C HIS A 45 -2.51 3.80 -12.89
N PRO A 46 -1.78 4.78 -12.35
CA PRO A 46 -1.22 4.72 -11.00
C PRO A 46 -2.23 4.54 -9.87
N LEU A 47 -3.52 4.84 -10.09
CA LEU A 47 -4.59 4.53 -9.14
C LEU A 47 -4.87 3.03 -9.00
N PHE A 48 -4.54 2.22 -10.00
CA PHE A 48 -4.58 0.76 -9.92
C PHE A 48 -3.32 0.17 -9.27
N ILE A 49 -2.32 1.00 -9.02
CA ILE A 49 -1.11 0.60 -8.30
C ILE A 49 -1.44 0.71 -6.81
N ARG A 50 -1.30 -0.43 -6.12
CA ARG A 50 -1.52 -0.49 -4.68
C ARG A 50 -0.60 0.50 -4.01
N HIS A 51 -1.16 1.29 -3.10
CA HIS A 51 -0.43 2.31 -2.37
C HIS A 51 -0.74 2.27 -0.88
N HIS A 52 0.25 2.69 -0.11
CA HIS A 52 0.25 2.65 1.34
C HIS A 52 0.64 4.02 1.87
N TYR A 53 0.11 4.38 3.03
CA TYR A 53 0.47 5.62 3.71
C TYR A 53 1.07 5.30 5.08
N ALA A 54 2.27 5.81 5.33
CA ALA A 54 2.94 5.68 6.62
C ALA A 54 3.81 6.91 6.89
N TYR A 55 3.73 7.46 8.10
CA TYR A 55 4.52 8.59 8.61
C TYR A 55 4.58 9.83 7.71
N GLY A 56 3.51 10.12 6.96
CA GLY A 56 3.49 11.28 6.04
C GLY A 56 3.96 10.98 4.63
N CYS A 57 4.28 9.73 4.32
CA CYS A 57 4.74 9.31 3.01
C CYS A 57 3.73 8.37 2.34
N PHE A 58 3.56 8.51 1.03
CA PHE A 58 2.89 7.52 0.20
C PHE A 58 3.92 6.58 -0.42
N TYR A 59 3.63 5.28 -0.39
CA TYR A 59 4.47 4.23 -0.97
C TYR A 59 3.65 3.48 -2.02
N TRP A 60 4.13 3.41 -3.26
CA TRP A 60 3.50 2.63 -4.32
C TRP A 60 4.24 1.31 -4.53
N ASP A 61 3.47 0.23 -4.55
CA ASP A 61 3.92 -1.13 -4.80
C ASP A 61 3.93 -1.44 -6.31
N TRP A 62 5.11 -1.69 -6.88
CA TRP A 62 5.30 -2.10 -8.27
C TRP A 62 5.51 -3.62 -8.46
N THR A 63 4.97 -4.46 -7.57
CA THR A 63 5.00 -5.93 -7.66
C THR A 63 4.37 -6.47 -8.95
N LEU A 64 3.39 -5.77 -9.53
CA LEU A 64 2.85 -6.08 -10.85
C LEU A 64 3.94 -6.14 -11.94
N PHE A 65 5.00 -5.34 -11.77
CA PHE A 65 6.16 -5.28 -12.67
C PHE A 65 7.36 -6.07 -12.14
N ARG A 66 7.17 -6.93 -11.11
CA ARG A 66 8.23 -7.70 -10.44
C ARG A 66 9.40 -6.85 -9.96
N ARG A 67 9.14 -5.59 -9.61
CA ARG A 67 10.18 -4.69 -9.10
C ARG A 67 10.50 -4.99 -7.65
N LYS A 68 11.78 -4.85 -7.33
CA LYS A 68 12.31 -4.90 -5.97
C LYS A 68 12.49 -3.50 -5.39
N THR A 69 11.68 -2.51 -5.80
CA THR A 69 11.76 -1.12 -5.33
C THR A 69 10.37 -0.52 -5.17
N LEU A 70 10.27 0.47 -4.28
CA LEU A 70 9.07 1.25 -4.00
C LEU A 70 9.27 2.68 -4.49
N LEU A 71 8.24 3.27 -5.08
CA LEU A 71 8.17 4.72 -5.23
C LEU A 71 7.62 5.32 -3.95
N MET A 72 8.35 6.28 -3.38
CA MET A 72 7.92 7.04 -2.21
C MET A 72 7.66 8.50 -2.60
N LEU A 73 6.58 9.07 -2.07
CA LEU A 73 6.34 10.51 -2.03
C LEU A 73 6.30 10.97 -0.58
N ASP A 74 7.23 11.84 -0.19
CA ASP A 74 7.10 12.61 1.05
C ASP A 74 6.14 13.78 0.82
N THR A 75 5.00 13.78 1.53
CA THR A 75 3.98 14.83 1.40
C THR A 75 4.33 16.14 2.10
N ARG A 76 5.29 16.12 3.03
CA ARG A 76 5.76 17.32 3.74
C ARG A 76 6.67 18.12 2.83
N ARG A 77 7.64 17.43 2.23
CA ARG A 77 8.62 17.99 1.28
C ARG A 77 8.08 18.10 -0.15
N MET A 78 7.04 17.35 -0.49
CA MET A 78 6.51 17.21 -1.85
C MET A 78 7.58 16.68 -2.83
N GLU A 79 8.36 15.70 -2.37
CA GLU A 79 9.50 15.14 -3.08
C GLU A 79 9.33 13.62 -3.28
N PHE A 80 9.77 13.14 -4.45
CA PHE A 80 9.81 11.72 -4.77
C PHE A 80 11.18 11.11 -4.49
N SER A 81 11.19 9.90 -3.94
CA SER A 81 12.39 9.07 -3.81
C SER A 81 12.08 7.60 -4.10
N ILE A 82 13.13 6.80 -4.24
CA ILE A 82 13.03 5.35 -4.40
C ILE A 82 13.49 4.70 -3.10
N VAL A 83 12.69 3.74 -2.62
CA VAL A 83 13.00 2.98 -1.40
C VAL A 83 13.20 1.52 -1.78
N VAL A 84 14.22 0.90 -1.19
CA VAL A 84 14.47 -0.53 -1.36
C VAL A 84 13.73 -1.28 -0.24
N PRO A 85 12.75 -2.15 -0.57
CA PRO A 85 12.07 -3.00 0.40
C PRO A 85 13.06 -4.03 0.98
N PRO A 86 12.69 -4.73 2.07
CA PRO A 86 13.48 -5.84 2.58
C PRO A 86 13.82 -6.86 1.50
N PRO A 87 15.00 -7.52 1.60
CA PRO A 87 15.34 -8.62 0.71
C PRO A 87 14.30 -9.73 0.84
N GLY A 88 13.80 -10.21 -0.29
CA GLY A 88 12.80 -11.25 -0.34
C GLY A 88 12.28 -11.45 -1.77
N GLU A 89 11.76 -12.64 -2.03
CA GLU A 89 10.94 -12.89 -3.22
C GLU A 89 9.49 -12.55 -2.87
N TRP A 90 9.06 -11.38 -3.31
CA TRP A 90 7.71 -10.87 -3.10
C TRP A 90 6.83 -11.28 -4.28
N GLY A 91 5.76 -12.01 -3.98
CA GLY A 91 4.78 -12.46 -4.97
C GLY A 91 3.95 -11.32 -5.57
N LYS A 92 3.15 -11.64 -6.60
CA LYS A 92 2.20 -10.69 -7.22
C LYS A 92 1.02 -10.37 -6.31
N GLU A 93 0.84 -11.16 -5.27
CA GLU A 93 -0.11 -10.99 -4.17
C GLU A 93 0.15 -9.67 -3.42
N GLY A 94 1.38 -9.14 -3.58
CA GLY A 94 1.86 -7.83 -3.17
C GLY A 94 2.31 -7.78 -1.72
N PHE A 95 2.73 -6.60 -1.30
CA PHE A 95 3.06 -6.32 0.10
C PHE A 95 2.27 -5.11 0.61
N ALA A 96 2.48 -4.76 1.87
CA ALA A 96 1.97 -3.54 2.48
C ALA A 96 3.01 -2.88 3.36
N ILE A 97 3.14 -1.56 3.22
CA ILE A 97 3.91 -0.71 4.13
C ILE A 97 3.00 -0.20 5.24
N VAL A 98 3.48 -0.28 6.48
CA VAL A 98 2.74 0.10 7.69
C VAL A 98 3.62 0.89 8.67
N GLU A 99 3.00 1.52 9.65
CA GLU A 99 3.70 2.13 10.78
C GLU A 99 3.97 1.08 11.85
N ALA A 100 5.22 0.64 12.01
CA ALA A 100 5.62 -0.35 13.02
C ALA A 100 5.77 0.23 14.44
N GLY A 101 5.39 1.50 14.64
CA GLY A 101 5.67 2.25 15.86
C GLY A 101 7.09 2.84 15.90
N GLU A 102 7.30 3.76 16.85
CA GLU A 102 8.58 4.41 17.12
C GLU A 102 9.25 5.14 15.93
N GLY A 103 8.48 5.42 14.87
CA GLY A 103 9.00 6.02 13.64
C GLY A 103 9.70 5.01 12.71
N ARG A 104 9.48 3.71 12.91
CA ARG A 104 10.01 2.63 12.08
C ARG A 104 8.95 2.14 11.10
N LEU A 105 9.34 1.92 9.85
CA LEU A 105 8.49 1.32 8.84
C LEU A 105 8.38 -0.19 9.08
N GLY A 106 7.17 -0.72 8.94
CA GLY A 106 6.91 -2.15 8.85
C GLY A 106 6.50 -2.53 7.44
N MET A 107 6.73 -3.78 7.09
CA MET A 107 6.27 -4.36 5.84
C MET A 107 5.70 -5.76 6.06
N PHE A 108 4.48 -5.97 5.53
CA PHE A 108 3.87 -7.28 5.39
C PHE A 108 4.01 -7.78 3.97
N GLY A 109 4.43 -9.02 3.76
CA GLY A 109 4.51 -9.59 2.42
C GLY A 109 4.37 -11.11 2.44
N PHE A 110 3.84 -11.66 1.35
CA PHE A 110 3.78 -13.10 1.14
C PHE A 110 5.13 -13.59 0.61
N HIS A 111 5.57 -14.76 1.10
CA HIS A 111 6.79 -15.42 0.64
C HIS A 111 6.45 -16.77 -0.01
N GLY A 112 7.15 -17.11 -1.10
CA GLY A 112 6.99 -18.38 -1.81
C GLY A 112 5.85 -18.41 -2.83
N GLU A 113 5.74 -19.54 -3.57
CA GLU A 113 4.72 -19.75 -4.61
C GLU A 113 3.32 -20.07 -4.04
N SER A 114 3.28 -20.69 -2.87
CA SER A 114 2.05 -20.87 -2.10
C SER A 114 2.03 -19.80 -1.00
N ALA A 115 1.12 -18.82 -1.11
CA ALA A 115 0.92 -17.73 -0.15
C ALA A 115 0.36 -18.24 1.21
N SER A 116 1.03 -19.21 1.81
CA SER A 116 0.65 -19.91 3.03
C SER A 116 1.07 -19.14 4.29
N ASP A 117 2.10 -18.30 4.17
CA ASP A 117 2.63 -17.52 5.27
C ASP A 117 2.71 -16.04 4.92
N LEU A 118 2.20 -15.20 5.82
CA LEU A 118 2.40 -13.76 5.76
C LEU A 118 3.55 -13.38 6.69
N THR A 119 4.60 -12.82 6.11
CA THR A 119 5.77 -12.35 6.86
C THR A 119 5.60 -10.90 7.28
N TYR A 120 5.93 -10.59 8.53
CA TYR A 120 6.10 -9.22 9.02
C TYR A 120 7.58 -8.91 9.26
N THR A 121 8.05 -7.84 8.63
CA THR A 121 9.40 -7.29 8.79
C THR A 121 9.33 -5.82 9.18
N PHE A 122 10.32 -5.31 9.89
CA PHE A 122 10.41 -3.89 10.21
C PHE A 122 11.82 -3.35 10.02
N ALA A 123 11.89 -2.06 9.71
CA ALA A 123 13.12 -1.32 9.55
C ALA A 123 13.81 -1.14 10.90
N ARG A 124 15.11 -1.44 10.98
CA ARG A 124 15.91 -1.20 12.18
C ARG A 124 16.06 0.30 12.48
N ASN A 125 16.28 1.08 11.44
CA ASN A 125 16.55 2.51 11.53
C ASN A 125 15.27 3.31 11.29
N LYS A 126 15.17 4.46 11.95
CA LYS A 126 14.12 5.45 11.68
C LYS A 126 14.41 6.15 10.35
N GLY A 127 13.35 6.58 9.67
CA GLY A 127 13.46 7.42 8.48
C GLY A 127 13.15 6.72 7.16
N GLU A 128 13.39 7.46 6.07
CA GLU A 128 12.83 7.19 4.74
C GLU A 128 13.58 6.12 3.94
N ASN A 129 14.83 5.80 4.32
CA ASN A 129 15.65 4.81 3.62
C ASN A 129 16.18 3.73 4.57
N PRO A 130 15.32 2.76 4.96
CA PRO A 130 15.70 1.69 5.86
C PRO A 130 16.64 0.70 5.17
N SER A 131 17.94 0.84 5.41
CA SER A 131 18.98 -0.03 4.83
C SER A 131 19.08 -1.40 5.50
N GLN A 132 18.42 -1.60 6.65
CA GLN A 132 18.46 -2.83 7.43
C GLN A 132 17.05 -3.17 7.92
N TRP A 133 16.56 -4.34 7.50
CA TRP A 133 15.26 -4.87 7.88
C TRP A 133 15.45 -6.12 8.73
N HIS A 134 14.62 -6.28 9.76
CA HIS A 134 14.55 -7.49 10.58
C HIS A 134 13.19 -8.15 10.39
N MET A 135 13.20 -9.47 10.17
CA MET A 135 12.00 -10.28 10.25
C MET A 135 11.61 -10.42 11.73
N GLU A 136 10.35 -10.11 12.03
CA GLU A 136 9.83 -10.22 13.39
C GLU A 136 9.04 -11.49 13.58
N LYS A 137 8.11 -11.73 12.65
CA LYS A 137 7.09 -12.75 12.85
C LYS A 137 6.58 -13.28 11.52
N THR A 138 6.31 -14.58 11.51
CA THR A 138 5.54 -15.25 10.47
C THR A 138 4.12 -15.48 11.01
N ILE A 139 3.13 -15.10 10.22
CA ILE A 139 1.71 -15.30 10.52
C ILE A 139 1.24 -16.41 9.58
N SER A 140 1.01 -17.59 10.16
CA SER A 140 0.48 -18.73 9.42
C SER A 140 -0.94 -18.47 8.96
N LEU A 141 -1.20 -18.76 7.70
CA LEU A 141 -2.51 -18.65 7.08
C LEU A 141 -3.05 -20.03 6.71
N ASP A 142 -4.37 -20.16 6.59
CA ASP A 142 -4.98 -21.44 6.26
C ASP A 142 -4.55 -21.92 4.86
N SER A 143 -4.05 -23.16 4.78
CA SER A 143 -3.65 -23.81 3.54
C SER A 143 -4.84 -24.05 2.59
N GLY A 144 -4.58 -24.10 1.28
CA GLY A 144 -5.63 -24.34 0.26
C GLY A 144 -6.41 -23.09 -0.15
N TYR A 145 -5.99 -21.93 0.37
CA TYR A 145 -6.53 -20.63 0.02
C TYR A 145 -5.44 -19.72 -0.55
N ARG A 146 -5.86 -18.76 -1.37
CA ARG A 146 -5.04 -17.62 -1.78
C ARG A 146 -5.42 -16.41 -0.97
N TYR A 147 -4.40 -15.65 -0.59
CA TYR A 147 -4.54 -14.39 0.12
C TYR A 147 -3.98 -13.26 -0.71
N TYR A 148 -4.67 -12.12 -0.68
CA TYR A 148 -4.20 -10.88 -1.29
C TYR A 148 -4.31 -9.76 -0.27
N ILE A 149 -3.27 -8.95 -0.18
CA ILE A 149 -3.34 -7.69 0.55
C ILE A 149 -4.26 -6.75 -0.24
N ILE A 150 -5.20 -6.07 0.42
CA ILE A 150 -6.11 -5.13 -0.25
C ILE A 150 -5.63 -3.71 0.02
N ALA A 151 -5.42 -3.41 1.29
CA ALA A 151 -5.13 -2.07 1.78
C ALA A 151 -4.41 -2.15 3.12
N ALA A 152 -3.69 -1.09 3.45
CA ALA A 152 -3.11 -0.88 4.76
C ALA A 152 -3.46 0.52 5.26
N THR A 153 -3.71 0.60 6.55
CA THR A 153 -4.00 1.83 7.27
C THR A 153 -3.04 1.96 8.43
N GLY A 154 -3.06 3.09 9.15
CA GLY A 154 -2.15 3.30 10.29
C GLY A 154 -2.23 2.21 11.36
N ARG A 155 -3.37 1.52 11.50
CA ARG A 155 -3.56 0.48 12.51
C ARG A 155 -3.82 -0.92 11.95
N TYR A 156 -4.43 -1.03 10.79
CA TYR A 156 -4.92 -2.30 10.26
C TYR A 156 -4.43 -2.58 8.86
N LEU A 157 -4.01 -3.82 8.62
CA LEU A 157 -3.85 -4.41 7.30
C LEU A 157 -5.14 -5.15 6.93
N LEU A 158 -5.62 -5.01 5.70
CA LEU A 158 -6.73 -5.79 5.17
C LEU A 158 -6.27 -6.83 4.15
N LEU A 159 -6.78 -8.03 4.29
CA LEU A 159 -6.57 -9.16 3.38
C LEU A 159 -7.89 -9.65 2.83
N ILE A 160 -7.88 -10.16 1.60
CA ILE A 160 -8.95 -11.00 1.06
C ILE A 160 -8.42 -12.43 0.90
N ARG A 161 -9.27 -13.39 1.25
CA ARG A 161 -9.08 -14.83 1.10
C ARG A 161 -10.04 -15.35 0.05
N THR A 162 -9.54 -16.18 -0.85
CA THR A 162 -10.33 -16.91 -1.85
C THR A 162 -9.84 -18.36 -1.94
N PRO A 163 -10.71 -19.33 -2.27
CA PRO A 163 -10.27 -20.69 -2.61
C PRO A 163 -9.24 -20.67 -3.75
N ASP A 164 -8.30 -21.62 -3.72
CA ASP A 164 -7.26 -21.77 -4.76
C ASP A 164 -7.83 -22.33 -6.09
N ILE A 165 -8.91 -23.10 -6.01
CA ILE A 165 -9.59 -23.75 -7.14
C ILE A 165 -10.76 -22.88 -7.62
N SER A 166 -11.00 -22.83 -8.93
CA SER A 166 -12.15 -22.15 -9.52
C SER A 166 -13.45 -22.89 -9.18
N HIS A 167 -13.98 -22.63 -7.99
CA HIS A 167 -15.32 -23.08 -7.61
C HIS A 167 -16.37 -22.23 -8.35
N GLU A 168 -17.47 -22.86 -8.77
CA GLU A 168 -18.67 -22.11 -9.14
C GLU A 168 -19.16 -21.38 -7.89
N ASN A 169 -19.13 -20.03 -7.93
CA ASN A 169 -19.49 -19.14 -6.83
C ASN A 169 -18.56 -19.17 -5.58
N PRO A 170 -17.29 -18.73 -5.71
CA PRO A 170 -16.33 -18.76 -4.61
C PRO A 170 -16.74 -17.80 -3.47
N LEU A 171 -16.58 -18.26 -2.22
CA LEU A 171 -16.72 -17.40 -1.04
C LEU A 171 -15.45 -16.55 -0.87
N PHE A 172 -15.62 -15.22 -0.81
CA PHE A 172 -14.57 -14.29 -0.46
C PHE A 172 -14.66 -13.93 1.01
N GLU A 173 -13.56 -14.07 1.73
CA GLU A 173 -13.48 -13.69 3.13
C GLU A 173 -12.48 -12.56 3.33
N TYR A 174 -12.87 -11.58 4.13
CA TYR A 174 -12.07 -10.41 4.43
C TYR A 174 -11.53 -10.51 5.83
N PHE A 175 -10.23 -10.31 5.96
CA PHE A 175 -9.52 -10.36 7.22
C PHE A 175 -8.86 -9.02 7.51
N SER A 176 -8.76 -8.69 8.79
CA SER A 176 -7.95 -7.61 9.30
C SER A 176 -6.81 -8.15 10.16
N ILE A 177 -5.64 -7.54 10.05
CA ILE A 177 -4.54 -7.71 11.02
C ILE A 177 -4.32 -6.39 11.72
N ASP A 178 -4.38 -6.38 13.06
CA ASP A 178 -3.91 -5.23 13.85
C ASP A 178 -2.38 -5.22 13.81
N VAL A 179 -1.81 -4.15 13.26
CA VAL A 179 -0.35 -4.03 13.01
C VAL A 179 0.45 -4.11 14.31
N LYS A 180 -0.12 -3.69 15.44
CA LYS A 180 0.56 -3.69 16.74
C LYS A 180 0.55 -5.06 17.39
N THR A 181 -0.57 -5.79 17.32
CA THR A 181 -0.71 -7.10 17.98
C THR A 181 -0.38 -8.27 17.07
N LEU A 182 -0.34 -8.02 15.75
CA LEU A 182 -0.17 -9.02 14.69
C LEU A 182 -1.23 -10.14 14.77
N GLN A 183 -2.43 -9.81 15.27
CA GLN A 183 -3.55 -10.74 15.37
C GLN A 183 -4.42 -10.65 14.12
N LEU A 184 -4.67 -11.81 13.51
CA LEU A 184 -5.54 -11.99 12.36
C LEU A 184 -6.98 -12.21 12.83
N GLN A 185 -7.93 -11.47 12.24
CA GLN A 185 -9.36 -11.62 12.53
C GLN A 185 -10.17 -11.55 11.24
N ARG A 186 -11.17 -12.43 11.10
CA ARG A 186 -12.15 -12.34 10.01
C ARG A 186 -13.15 -11.22 10.30
N VAL A 187 -13.34 -10.34 9.33
CA VAL A 187 -14.23 -9.16 9.45
C VAL A 187 -15.54 -9.38 8.69
N TYR A 188 -15.46 -10.00 7.51
CA TYR A 188 -16.61 -10.12 6.61
C TYR A 188 -16.45 -11.31 5.66
N SER A 189 -17.55 -11.78 5.08
CA SER A 189 -17.56 -12.85 4.08
C SER A 189 -18.72 -12.65 3.11
N ASP A 190 -18.47 -12.80 1.81
CA ASP A 190 -19.46 -12.63 0.77
C ASP A 190 -19.14 -13.50 -0.46
N HIS A 191 -20.18 -13.94 -1.15
CA HIS A 191 -20.08 -14.65 -2.43
C HIS A 191 -19.88 -13.68 -3.61
N SER A 192 -20.22 -12.40 -3.44
CA SER A 192 -19.94 -11.39 -4.46
C SER A 192 -18.46 -10.99 -4.43
N ARG A 193 -17.83 -11.01 -5.61
CA ARG A 193 -16.57 -10.28 -5.80
C ARG A 193 -16.89 -8.79 -5.68
N LEU A 194 -16.72 -8.22 -4.49
CA LEU A 194 -16.51 -6.77 -4.41
C LEU A 194 -15.36 -6.46 -5.37
N ASN A 195 -15.57 -5.52 -6.29
CA ASN A 195 -14.54 -5.12 -7.24
C ASN A 195 -13.24 -4.81 -6.46
N LEU A 196 -12.23 -5.66 -6.62
CA LEU A 196 -10.93 -5.58 -5.95
C LEU A 196 -10.27 -4.21 -6.20
N SER A 197 -10.61 -3.57 -7.32
CA SER A 197 -10.16 -2.23 -7.73
C SER A 197 -10.79 -1.07 -6.95
N GLY A 198 -11.73 -1.32 -6.04
CA GLY A 198 -12.52 -0.27 -5.38
C GLY A 198 -12.68 -0.39 -3.86
N THR A 199 -12.20 -1.47 -3.24
CA THR A 199 -12.35 -1.64 -1.78
C THR A 199 -11.28 -0.84 -1.03
N HIS A 200 -11.67 0.34 -0.54
CA HIS A 200 -10.80 1.22 0.22
C HIS A 200 -11.17 1.17 1.70
N THR A 201 -10.18 1.03 2.58
CA THR A 201 -10.44 1.08 4.02
C THR A 201 -10.81 2.51 4.41
N TYR A 202 -12.09 2.70 4.73
CA TYR A 202 -12.57 3.96 5.25
C TYR A 202 -12.32 4.01 6.76
N THR A 203 -11.24 4.69 7.18
CA THR A 203 -10.82 4.73 8.59
C THR A 203 -11.14 6.04 9.31
N ASN A 204 -11.69 7.03 8.61
CA ASN A 204 -12.04 8.33 9.17
C ASN A 204 -13.54 8.54 9.06
N PHE A 205 -14.15 9.29 9.99
CA PHE A 205 -15.51 9.78 9.79
C PHE A 205 -15.54 10.71 8.57
N PRO A 206 -16.66 10.77 7.82
CA PRO A 206 -16.79 11.77 6.77
C PRO A 206 -16.64 13.15 7.40
N PRO A 207 -15.91 14.08 6.74
CA PRO A 207 -15.89 15.45 7.20
C PRO A 207 -17.35 15.91 7.38
N SER A 208 -17.66 16.45 8.55
CA SER A 208 -19.00 16.93 8.86
C SER A 208 -19.43 17.95 7.82
N LEU A 209 -20.53 17.69 7.10
CA LEU A 209 -21.08 18.58 6.07
C LEU A 209 -21.63 19.90 6.65
N TRP A 210 -21.65 20.03 7.97
CA TRP A 210 -22.08 21.22 8.67
C TRP A 210 -20.88 22.12 8.92
N SER A 211 -20.57 22.99 7.97
CA SER A 211 -19.81 24.19 8.28
C SER A 211 -20.75 25.15 9.01
N SER A 212 -20.60 25.30 10.33
CA SER A 212 -21.17 26.47 11.00
C SER A 212 -20.41 27.69 10.49
N HIS A 213 -21.05 28.47 9.63
CA HIS A 213 -20.65 29.84 9.37
C HIS A 213 -20.79 30.63 10.67
N THR A 214 -19.78 30.62 11.52
CA THR A 214 -19.60 31.71 12.47
C THR A 214 -18.96 32.85 11.70
N ASN A 215 -19.82 33.68 11.13
CA ASN A 215 -19.51 35.08 10.83
C ASN A 215 -18.90 35.69 12.10
N MET A 216 -17.66 36.15 12.03
CA MET A 216 -17.18 37.16 12.98
C MET A 216 -17.54 38.52 12.39
N GLN A 217 -18.41 39.23 13.10
CA GLN A 217 -18.51 40.69 13.04
C GLN A 217 -17.22 41.32 13.57
#